data_AF-A0A2T4MZK6-F1
#
_entry.id   AF-A0A2T4MZK6-F1
#
_cell.length_a   1.000
_cell.length_b   1.000
_cell.length_c   1.000
_cell.angle_alpha   90.00
_cell.angle_beta   90.00
_cell.angle_gamma   90.00
#
_symmetry.space_group_name_H-M   'P 1'
#
loop_
_entity.id
_entity.type
_entity.pdbx_description
1 polymer ?
#
loop_
_entity_poly.entity_id
_entity_poly.type
_entity_poly.pdbx_seq_one_letter_code
_entity_poly.pdbx_strand_id
1 'polypeptide(L)'
;MMNNVVLNPVLTKVSVTGRNKKGLSFSFLTNENVNLGDLVEININNKAFSFEICEMEISGSNLLCHCREYGYFAEFLSYHYSGMGISLFDIQHLDVSFICDKDKIKQLNDASSWT
;
A
#
# COMPACT_ATOMS: atom_id res chain seq x y z
N MET A 1 -5.01 -15.28 -24.35
CA MET A 1 -5.55 -14.49 -23.23
C MET A 1 -4.77 -14.91 -22.00
N MET A 2 -3.85 -14.07 -21.52
CA MET A 2 -3.10 -14.38 -20.31
C MET A 2 -4.03 -14.14 -19.13
N ASN A 3 -4.26 -15.20 -18.34
CA ASN A 3 -4.97 -15.10 -17.08
C ASN A 3 -4.21 -14.10 -16.20
N ASN A 4 -4.88 -13.02 -15.79
CA ASN A 4 -4.43 -12.20 -14.69
C ASN A 4 -4.49 -13.07 -13.44
N VAL A 5 -3.38 -13.74 -13.13
CA VAL A 5 -3.22 -14.43 -11.86
C VAL A 5 -3.16 -13.33 -10.81
N VAL A 6 -4.29 -13.08 -10.16
CA VAL A 6 -4.34 -12.35 -8.90
C VAL A 6 -3.69 -13.27 -7.88
N LEU A 7 -2.38 -13.15 -7.72
CA LEU A 7 -1.66 -13.72 -6.59
C LEU A 7 -2.12 -12.91 -5.39
N ASN A 8 -3.11 -13.42 -4.65
CA ASN A 8 -3.46 -12.91 -3.34
C ASN A 8 -2.17 -13.01 -2.50
N PRO A 9 -1.48 -11.91 -2.17
CA PRO A 9 -0.37 -12.01 -1.25
C PRO A 9 -0.92 -12.60 0.04
N VAL A 10 -0.29 -13.64 0.57
CA VAL A 10 -0.66 -14.20 1.88
C VAL A 10 -0.22 -13.19 2.94
N LEU A 11 -1.04 -12.16 3.09
CA LEU A 11 -0.92 -11.07 4.05
C LEU A 11 -1.00 -11.65 5.45
N THR A 12 0.17 -11.88 6.02
CA THR A 12 0.28 -12.58 7.30
C THR A 12 0.29 -11.61 8.49
N LYS A 13 0.57 -10.32 8.25
CA LYS A 13 0.49 -9.27 9.25
C LYS A 13 0.46 -7.91 8.59
N VAL A 14 -0.57 -7.13 8.91
CA VAL A 14 -0.64 -5.70 8.62
C VAL A 14 -0.57 -4.99 9.96
N SER A 15 0.42 -4.11 10.14
CA SER A 15 0.47 -3.25 11.32
C SER A 15 0.66 -1.81 10.88
N VAL A 16 -0.24 -0.93 11.33
CA VAL A 16 -0.05 0.52 11.23
C VAL A 16 1.11 0.90 12.15
N THR A 17 2.26 1.24 11.58
CA THR A 17 3.51 1.42 12.35
C THR A 17 3.71 2.84 12.89
N GLY A 18 2.90 3.81 12.45
CA GLY A 18 2.90 5.16 13.02
C GLY A 18 2.14 6.21 12.20
N ARG A 19 2.05 7.43 12.74
CA ARG A 19 1.74 8.66 12.00
C ARG A 19 3.03 9.45 11.84
N ASN A 20 3.41 9.77 10.61
CA ASN A 20 4.36 10.85 10.34
C ASN A 20 3.63 11.98 9.58
N LYS A 21 4.30 13.10 9.30
CA LYS A 21 3.77 14.19 8.45
C LYS A 21 3.56 13.80 6.98
N LYS A 22 3.45 12.50 6.65
CA LYS A 22 3.41 11.98 5.29
C LYS A 22 2.42 10.80 5.11
N GLY A 23 1.51 10.55 6.06
CA GLY A 23 0.41 9.58 5.92
C GLY A 23 0.52 8.32 6.79
N LEU A 24 -0.25 7.29 6.41
CA LEU A 24 -0.23 5.94 6.99
C LEU A 24 0.92 5.10 6.39
N SER A 25 1.45 4.20 7.20
CA SER A 25 2.36 3.14 6.78
C SER A 25 1.81 1.78 7.19
N PHE A 26 2.06 0.77 6.36
CA PHE A 26 1.77 -0.61 6.71
C PHE A 26 2.89 -1.53 6.20
N SER A 27 2.93 -2.74 6.75
CA SER A 27 3.84 -3.78 6.27
C SER A 27 3.05 -4.99 5.80
N PHE A 28 3.61 -5.75 4.87
CA PHE A 28 3.07 -7.05 4.46
C PHE A 28 4.20 -8.02 4.11
N LEU A 29 3.92 -9.32 4.20
CA LEU A 29 4.83 -10.37 3.77
C LEU A 29 4.44 -10.87 2.39
N THR A 30 5.42 -11.09 1.52
CA THR A 30 5.23 -11.63 0.19
C THR A 30 6.36 -12.58 -0.19
N ASN A 31 6.06 -13.53 -1.07
CA ASN A 31 7.03 -14.39 -1.75
C ASN A 31 7.17 -14.02 -3.24
N GLU A 32 6.46 -12.98 -3.68
CA GLU A 32 6.56 -12.44 -5.03
C GLU A 32 7.88 -11.69 -5.24
N ASN A 33 8.30 -11.60 -6.50
CA ASN A 33 9.45 -10.80 -6.87
C ASN A 33 9.04 -9.32 -6.95
N VAL A 34 9.48 -8.53 -5.97
CA VAL A 34 9.14 -7.11 -5.79
C VAL A 34 10.39 -6.26 -5.64
N ASN A 35 10.29 -4.99 -5.99
CA ASN A 35 11.38 -4.02 -5.92
C ASN A 35 11.01 -2.83 -5.03
N LEU A 36 12.03 -2.12 -4.55
CA LEU A 36 11.83 -0.81 -3.93
C LEU A 36 11.25 0.15 -4.99
N GLY A 37 10.26 0.94 -4.60
CA GLY A 37 9.54 1.84 -5.50
C GLY A 37 8.36 1.20 -6.22
N ASP A 38 8.17 -0.13 -6.11
CA ASP A 38 6.95 -0.75 -6.64
C ASP A 38 5.72 -0.21 -5.91
N LEU A 39 4.65 0.02 -6.68
CA LEU A 39 3.40 0.55 -6.16
C LEU A 39 2.41 -0.58 -5.85
N VAL A 40 1.74 -0.44 -4.72
CA VAL A 40 0.68 -1.33 -4.27
C VAL A 40 -0.58 -0.53 -3.96
N GLU A 41 -1.74 -1.17 -4.05
CA GLU A 41 -2.99 -0.60 -3.59
C GLU A 41 -3.59 -1.45 -2.48
N ILE A 42 -4.28 -0.77 -1.56
CA ILE A 42 -5.15 -1.41 -0.57
C ILE A 42 -6.57 -0.94 -0.79
N ASN A 43 -7.53 -1.85 -0.64
CA ASN A 43 -8.94 -1.53 -0.68
C ASN A 43 -9.53 -1.47 0.74
N ILE A 44 -10.10 -0.33 1.11
CA ILE A 44 -10.79 -0.15 2.39
C ILE A 44 -12.15 0.48 2.10
N ASN A 45 -13.24 -0.18 2.48
CA ASN A 45 -14.63 0.27 2.26
C ASN A 45 -14.91 0.72 0.82
N ASN A 46 -14.55 -0.11 -0.17
CA ASN A 46 -14.71 0.17 -1.61
C ASN A 46 -13.93 1.40 -2.12
N LYS A 47 -12.89 1.83 -1.40
CA LYS A 47 -11.94 2.84 -1.88
C LYS A 47 -10.54 2.28 -1.93
N ALA A 48 -9.88 2.51 -3.06
CA ALA A 48 -8.49 2.18 -3.30
C ALA A 48 -7.57 3.30 -2.80
N PHE A 49 -6.52 2.92 -2.10
CA PHE A 49 -5.47 3.82 -1.63
C PHE A 49 -4.11 3.28 -2.08
N SER A 50 -3.29 4.14 -2.67
CA SER A 50 -2.00 3.77 -3.26
C SER A 50 -0.84 3.99 -2.29
N PHE A 51 0.11 3.07 -2.31
CA PHE A 51 1.29 3.05 -1.46
C PHE A 51 2.50 2.63 -2.29
N GLU A 52 3.69 3.02 -1.82
CA GLU A 52 4.98 2.66 -2.39
C GLU A 52 5.76 1.79 -1.40
N ILE A 53 6.39 0.73 -1.91
CA ILE A 53 7.34 -0.08 -1.12
C ILE A 53 8.62 0.74 -0.93
N CYS A 54 8.83 1.22 0.30
CA CYS A 54 9.96 2.09 0.63
C CYS A 54 11.09 1.36 1.36
N GLU A 55 10.81 0.26 2.05
CA GLU A 55 11.81 -0.58 2.72
C GLU A 55 11.45 -2.05 2.56
N MET A 56 12.47 -2.91 2.50
CA MET A 56 12.30 -4.36 2.41
C MET A 56 13.31 -5.09 3.28
N GLU A 57 12.86 -6.14 3.94
CA GLU A 57 13.67 -7.00 4.80
C GLU A 57 13.38 -8.48 4.50
N ILE A 58 14.38 -9.34 4.67
CA ILE A 58 14.17 -10.79 4.56
C ILE A 58 13.62 -11.30 5.89
N SER A 59 12.46 -11.95 5.86
CA SER A 59 11.80 -12.54 7.03
C SER A 59 11.50 -14.02 6.79
N GLY A 60 12.42 -14.89 7.24
CA GLY A 60 12.34 -16.32 6.96
C GLY A 60 12.48 -16.60 5.46
N SER A 61 11.46 -17.24 4.87
CA SER A 61 11.38 -17.51 3.43
C SER A 61 10.65 -16.43 2.61
N ASN A 62 10.24 -15.34 3.26
CA ASN A 62 9.44 -14.27 2.66
C ASN A 62 10.19 -12.93 2.69
N LEU A 63 9.74 -11.99 1.87
CA LEU A 63 10.09 -10.58 1.94
C LEU A 63 9.06 -9.83 2.78
N LEU A 64 9.52 -9.13 3.80
CA LEU A 64 8.74 -8.14 4.55
C LEU A 64 8.88 -6.80 3.85
N CYS A 65 7.79 -6.30 3.27
CA CYS A 65 7.73 -5.02 2.59
C CYS A 65 7.10 -3.99 3.51
N HIS A 66 7.77 -2.86 3.71
CA HIS A 66 7.22 -1.68 4.38
C HIS A 66 6.76 -0.68 3.34
N CYS A 67 5.52 -0.26 3.46
CA CYS A 67 4.84 0.59 2.51
C CYS A 67 4.41 1.91 3.15
N ARG A 68 4.51 2.97 2.37
CA ARG A 68 4.06 4.31 2.75
C ARG A 68 3.08 4.82 1.71
N GLU A 69 2.08 5.58 2.13
CA GLU A 69 1.14 6.24 1.19
C GLU A 69 1.88 7.02 0.10
N TYR A 70 1.42 6.82 -1.15
CA TYR A 70 2.01 7.38 -2.36
C TYR A 70 0.95 8.04 -3.22
N GLY A 71 1.30 9.08 -3.98
CA GLY A 71 0.35 9.84 -4.80
C GLY A 71 0.03 11.23 -4.27
N TYR A 72 -0.72 11.98 -5.09
CA TYR A 72 -1.41 13.23 -4.75
C TYR A 72 -2.28 13.15 -3.48
N PHE A 73 -2.67 11.93 -3.11
CA PHE A 73 -3.52 11.62 -1.97
C PHE A 73 -2.76 11.01 -0.79
N ALA A 74 -1.42 11.12 -0.73
CA ALA A 74 -0.72 10.89 0.52
C ALA A 74 -1.30 11.83 1.60
N GLU A 75 -1.62 11.29 2.78
CA GLU A 75 -2.43 11.84 3.88
C GLU A 75 -3.95 11.70 3.75
N PHE A 76 -4.49 11.34 2.58
CA PHE A 76 -5.95 11.31 2.35
C PHE A 76 -6.64 10.20 3.12
N LEU A 77 -6.02 9.04 3.33
CA LEU A 77 -6.61 7.98 4.16
C LEU A 77 -6.79 8.47 5.60
N SER A 78 -5.75 9.11 6.15
CA SER A 78 -5.78 9.66 7.51
C SER A 78 -6.81 10.77 7.66
N TYR A 79 -6.92 11.66 6.67
CA TYR A 79 -7.93 12.72 6.63
C TYR A 79 -9.34 12.16 6.47
N HIS A 80 -9.53 11.23 5.52
CA HIS A 80 -10.82 10.66 5.18
C HIS A 80 -11.44 9.91 6.36
N TYR A 81 -10.66 9.10 7.06
CA TYR A 81 -11.18 8.27 8.15
C TYR A 81 -11.17 8.96 9.52
N SER A 82 -10.28 9.93 9.76
CA SER A 82 -10.33 10.74 11.00
C SER A 82 -11.60 11.58 11.09
N GLY A 83 -12.08 12.12 9.96
CA GLY A 83 -13.37 12.83 9.89
C GLY A 83 -14.59 11.93 10.13
N MET A 84 -14.42 10.60 10.01
CA MET A 84 -15.48 9.61 10.22
C MET A 84 -15.40 8.92 11.59
N GLY A 85 -14.43 9.29 12.45
CA GLY A 85 -14.21 8.66 13.75
C GLY A 85 -13.73 7.21 13.67
N ILE A 86 -13.24 6.77 12.51
CA ILE A 86 -12.75 5.41 12.30
C ILE A 86 -11.26 5.38 12.61
N SER A 87 -10.88 4.56 13.59
CA SER A 87 -9.47 4.30 13.90
C SER A 87 -8.89 3.39 12.82
N LEU A 88 -7.85 3.85 12.14
CA LEU A 88 -7.11 3.06 11.16
C LEU A 88 -6.39 1.86 11.82
N PHE A 89 -6.18 1.90 13.14
CA PHE A 89 -5.65 0.78 13.92
C PHE A 89 -6.67 -0.36 14.09
N ASP A 90 -7.95 -0.11 13.83
CA ASP A 90 -9.00 -1.14 13.90
C ASP A 90 -9.14 -1.90 12.58
N ILE A 91 -8.37 -1.53 11.54
CA ILE A 91 -8.37 -2.24 10.26
C ILE A 91 -7.56 -3.52 10.40
N GLN A 92 -8.25 -4.64 10.61
CA GLN A 92 -7.63 -5.95 10.84
C GLN A 92 -7.26 -6.69 9.56
N HIS A 93 -7.88 -6.35 8.43
CA HIS A 93 -7.68 -6.99 7.14
C HIS A 93 -7.53 -5.92 6.06
N LEU A 94 -6.40 -5.93 5.37
CA LEU A 94 -6.19 -5.16 4.15
C LEU A 94 -5.98 -6.15 3.01
N ASP A 95 -6.76 -6.01 1.95
CA ASP A 95 -6.45 -6.67 0.68
C ASP A 95 -5.44 -5.81 -0.06
N VAL A 96 -4.21 -6.33 -0.22
CA VAL A 96 -3.14 -5.66 -0.96
C VAL A 96 -3.05 -6.23 -2.36
N SER A 97 -2.88 -5.37 -3.36
CA SER A 97 -2.66 -5.76 -4.76
C SER A 97 -1.54 -4.93 -5.38
N PHE A 98 -0.72 -5.54 -6.21
CA PHE A 98 0.31 -4.81 -6.96
C PHE A 98 -0.33 -3.99 -8.08
N ILE A 99 0.14 -2.74 -8.24
CA ILE A 99 -0.28 -1.89 -9.35
C ILE A 99 0.68 -2.17 -10.51
N CYS A 100 0.23 -2.95 -11.49
CA CYS A 100 1.00 -3.25 -12.70
C CYS A 100 0.58 -2.41 -13.92
N ASP A 101 -0.52 -1.65 -13.82
CA ASP A 101 -1.04 -0.80 -14.88
C ASP A 101 -0.16 0.43 -15.06
N LYS A 102 0.50 0.53 -16.22
CA LYS A 102 1.43 1.62 -16.55
C LYS A 102 0.77 3.00 -16.60
N ASP A 103 -0.49 3.07 -17.05
CA ASP A 103 -1.21 4.33 -17.13
C ASP A 103 -1.60 4.80 -15.73
N LYS A 104 -2.03 3.88 -14.85
CA LYS A 104 -2.29 4.17 -13.44
C LYS A 104 -1.02 4.63 -12.71
N ILE A 105 0.11 3.93 -12.91
CA ILE A 105 1.41 4.32 -12.34
C ILE A 105 1.80 5.73 -12.80
N LYS A 106 1.68 6.01 -14.11
CA LYS A 106 1.98 7.33 -14.64
C LYS A 106 1.11 8.41 -14.01
N GLN A 107 -0.20 8.19 -13.90
CA GLN A 107 -1.11 9.14 -13.23
C GLN A 107 -0.72 9.37 -11.77
N LEU A 108 -0.37 8.31 -11.03
CA LEU A 108 0.09 8.42 -9.65
C LEU A 108 1.40 9.21 -9.53
N ASN A 109 2.33 9.01 -10.46
CA ASN A 109 3.61 9.74 -10.49
C ASN A 109 3.40 11.20 -10.88
N ASP A 110 2.60 11.48 -11.92
CA ASP A 110 2.28 12.83 -12.40
C ASP A 110 1.54 13.64 -11.31
N ALA A 111 0.70 12.97 -10.52
CA ALA A 111 -0.05 13.58 -9.43
C ALA A 111 0.77 13.65 -8.13
N SER A 112 1.81 12.82 -7.98
CA SER A 112 2.78 12.90 -6.88
C SER A 112 3.69 14.12 -7.07
N SER A 113 3.19 15.30 -6.74
CA SER A 113 4.03 16.49 -6.64
C SER A 113 4.89 16.44 -5.36
N TRP A 114 5.90 15.58 -5.36
CA TRP A 114 7.11 15.77 -4.57
C TRP A 114 8.20 16.31 -5.50
N THR A 115 8.19 17.63 -5.68
CA THR A 115 9.41 18.41 -5.93
C THR A 115 9.81 19.08 -4.64
#